data_AF-A0A956AXM0-F1
#
_entry.id   AF-A0A956AXM0-F1
#
_cell.length_a   1.000
_cell.length_b   1.000
_cell.length_c   1.000
_cell.angle_alpha   90.00
_cell.angle_beta   90.00
_cell.angle_gamma   90.00
#
_symmetry.space_group_name_H-M   'P 1'
#
loop_
_entity.id
_entity.type
_entity.pdbx_description
1 polymer ?
#
loop_
_entity_poly.entity_id
_entity_poly.type
_entity_poly.pdbx_seq_one_letter_code
_entity_poly.pdbx_strand_id
1 'polypeptide(L)' 'RRVALDGLTQAELARELGLSLSGAKSRVQRARGRLRQVIEACCAVEVDRYGALQICEPKGPNPCDC' A
#
# COMPACT_ATOMS: atom_id res chain seq x y z
N ARG A 1 7.45 -2.69 0.75
CA ARG A 1 7.21 -3.20 2.11
C ARG A 1 7.90 -2.30 3.14
N ARG A 2 9.24 -2.28 3.17
CA ARG A 2 10.16 -1.36 3.89
C ARG A 2 9.63 0.03 4.29
N VAL A 3 9.25 0.88 3.33
CA VAL A 3 8.84 2.29 3.62
C VAL A 3 7.60 2.40 4.54
N ALA A 4 6.63 1.49 4.41
CA ALA A 4 5.39 1.59 5.18
C ALA A 4 5.39 0.77 6.47
N LEU A 5 6.21 -0.28 6.55
CA LEU A 5 6.27 -1.17 7.73
C LEU A 5 7.46 -0.86 8.63
N ASP A 6 8.59 -0.48 8.05
CA ASP A 6 9.86 -0.32 8.77
C ASP A 6 10.20 1.18 8.96
N GLY A 7 9.30 2.09 8.59
CA GLY A 7 9.45 3.54 8.76
C GLY A 7 10.50 4.21 7.88
N LEU A 8 11.13 3.47 6.96
CA LEU A 8 12.14 3.99 6.04
C LEU A 8 11.60 5.11 5.16
N THR A 9 12.39 6.15 4.97
CA THR A 9 12.15 7.12 3.91
C THR A 9 12.34 6.49 2.54
N GLN A 10 11.74 7.09 1.50
CA GLN A 10 11.91 6.62 0.13
C GLN A 10 13.36 6.75 -0.37
N ALA A 11 14.12 7.70 0.20
CA ALA A 11 15.54 7.89 -0.10
C ALA A 11 16.41 6.80 0.53
N GLU A 12 16.09 6.38 1.76
CA GLU A 12 16.74 5.21 2.38
C GLU A 12 16.45 3.93 1.61
N LEU A 13 15.18 3.72 1.23
CA LEU A 13 14.81 2.59 0.37
C LEU A 13 15.59 2.59 -0.96
N ALA A 14 15.76 3.77 -1.57
CA ALA A 14 16.51 3.91 -2.81
C ALA A 14 17.99 3.50 -2.63
N ARG A 15 18.64 3.98 -1.56
CA ARG A 15 20.02 3.60 -1.22
C ARG A 15 20.15 2.10 -0.96
N GLU A 16 19.26 1.54 -0.16
CA GLU A 16 19.30 0.15 0.25
C GLU A 16 19.12 -0.82 -0.93
N LEU A 17 18.27 -0.46 -1.91
CA LEU A 17 17.97 -1.29 -3.07
C LEU A 17 18.83 -0.95 -4.30
N GLY A 18 19.76 0.00 -4.21
CA GLY A 18 20.56 0.46 -5.35
C GLY A 18 19.72 1.08 -6.48
N LEU A 19 18.62 1.75 -6.14
CA LEU A 19 17.69 2.37 -7.08
C LEU A 19 17.89 3.88 -7.11
N SER A 20 17.48 4.52 -8.21
CA SER A 20 17.25 5.97 -8.20
C SER A 20 16.08 6.32 -7.29
N LEU A 21 16.05 7.55 -6.78
CA LEU A 21 14.94 8.05 -5.96
C LEU A 21 13.60 7.99 -6.71
N SER A 22 13.60 8.30 -8.01
CA SER A 22 12.42 8.17 -8.88
C SER A 22 12.00 6.71 -9.07
N GLY A 23 12.95 5.79 -9.20
CA GLY A 23 12.71 4.35 -9.25
C GLY A 23 12.09 3.81 -7.95
N ALA A 24 12.60 4.24 -6.80
CA ALA A 24 12.05 3.89 -5.49
C ALA A 24 10.62 4.43 -5.32
N LYS A 25 10.37 5.70 -5.70
CA LYS A 25 9.03 6.33 -5.74
C LYS A 25 8.02 5.51 -6.55
N SER A 26 8.40 5.16 -7.78
CA SER A 26 7.55 4.35 -8.67
C SER A 26 7.23 2.98 -8.07
N ARG A 27 8.21 2.31 -7.44
CA ARG A 27 7.99 1.04 -6.75
C ARG A 27 7.04 1.18 -5.56
N VAL A 28 7.19 2.23 -4.75
CA VAL A 28 6.30 2.49 -3.61
C VAL A 28 4.87 2.73 -4.09
N GLN A 29 4.67 3.51 -5.16
CA GLN A 29 3.33 3.72 -5.72
C GLN A 29 2.71 2.43 -6.23
N ARG A 30 3.45 1.62 -6.99
CA ARG A 30 2.95 0.31 -7.45
C ARG A 30 2.61 -0.63 -6.29
N ALA A 31 3.42 -0.63 -5.24
CA ALA A 31 3.15 -1.44 -4.05
C ALA A 31 1.86 -1.00 -3.34
N ARG A 32 1.62 0.31 -3.22
CA ARG A 32 0.36 0.86 -2.67
C ARG A 32 -0.85 0.46 -3.53
N GLY A 33 -0.72 0.53 -4.86
CA GLY A 33 -1.79 0.12 -5.78
C GLY A 33 -2.15 -1.36 -5.62
N ARG A 34 -1.15 -2.25 -5.56
CA ARG A 34 -1.38 -3.69 -5.33
C ARG A 34 -2.01 -3.97 -3.97
N LEU A 35 -1.55 -3.29 -2.92
CA LEU A 35 -2.14 -3.43 -1.59
C LEU A 35 -3.60 -2.99 -1.59
N ARG A 36 -3.90 -1.86 -2.23
CA ARG A 36 -5.28 -1.37 -2.38
C ARG A 36 -6.16 -2.41 -3.08
N GLN A 37 -5.70 -3.01 -4.18
CA GLN A 37 -6.45 -4.05 -4.89
C GLN A 37 -6.77 -5.25 -4.00
N VAL A 38 -5.79 -5.72 -3.20
CA VAL A 38 -6.02 -6.83 -2.26
C VAL A 38 -7.05 -6.45 -1.20
N ILE A 39 -6.95 -5.24 -0.63
CA ILE A 39 -7.90 -4.77 0.38
C ILE A 39 -9.30 -4.63 -0.22
N GLU A 40 -9.44 -4.04 -1.41
CA GLU A 40 -10.72 -3.87 -2.10
C GLU A 40 -11.34 -5.21 -2.55
N ALA A 41 -10.52 -6.24 -2.78
CA ALA A 41 -11.03 -7.59 -3.06
C ALA A 41 -11.74 -8.18 -1.83
N CYS A 42 -11.22 -7.91 -0.63
CA CYS A 42 -11.70 -8.50 0.62
C CYS A 42 -12.76 -7.61 1.30
N CYS A 43 -12.60 -6.29 1.22
CA CYS A 43 -13.37 -5.34 2.00
C CYS A 43 -14.12 -4.34 1.11
N ALA A 44 -15.26 -3.87 1.60
CA ALA A 44 -15.84 -2.60 1.15
C ALA A 44 -15.03 -1.47 1.79
N VAL A 45 -14.49 -0.59 0.95
CA VAL A 45 -13.54 0.44 1.36
C VAL A 45 -14.09 1.81 1.02
N GLU A 46 -14.13 2.70 2.01
CA GLU A 46 -14.41 4.12 1.80
C GLU A 46 -13.16 4.93 2.11
N VAL A 47 -12.86 5.87 1.21
CA VAL A 47 -11.75 6.80 1.36
C VAL A 47 -12.26 8.22 1.29
N ASP A 48 -11.60 9.12 2.01
CA ASP A 48 -11.88 10.54 1.89
C ASP A 48 -11.39 11.12 0.55
N ARG A 49 -11.67 12.41 0.31
CA ARG A 49 -11.21 13.14 -0.88
C ARG A 49 -9.68 13.21 -1.04
N TYR A 50 -8.92 12.92 0.02
CA TYR A 50 -7.46 12.89 0.02
C TYR A 50 -6.91 11.47 -0.11
N GLY A 51 -7.79 10.46 -0.23
CA GLY A 51 -7.44 9.05 -0.35
C GLY A 51 -7.10 8.36 0.96
N ALA A 52 -7.38 8.97 2.11
CA ALA A 52 -7.21 8.35 3.42
C ALA A 52 -8.37 7.38 3.72
N LEU A 53 -8.04 6.23 4.32
CA LEU A 53 -9.02 5.20 4.66
C LEU A 53 -9.96 5.70 5.77
N GLN A 54 -11.27 5.65 5.53
CA GLN A 54 -12.30 5.97 6.52
C GLN A 54 -13.01 4.70 7.01
N ILE A 55 -13.39 3.81 6.09
CA ILE A 55 -14.11 2.57 6.39
C ILE A 55 -13.45 1.40 5.66
N CYS A 56 -13.38 0.25 6.33
CA CYS A 56 -12.93 -1.02 5.76
C CYS A 56 -13.76 -2.15 6.38
N GLU A 57 -14.83 -2.55 5.69
CA GLU A 57 -15.75 -3.58 6.17
C GLU A 57 -15.57 -4.89 5.38
N PRO A 58 -15.40 -6.03 6.06
CA PRO A 58 -15.30 -7.34 5.42
C PRO A 58 -16.55 -7.65 4.58
N LYS A 59 -16.39 -8.13 3.34
CA LYS A 59 -17.52 -8.49 2.46
C LYS A 59 -18.22 -9.81 2.83
N GLY A 60 -17.71 -10.55 3.82
CA GLY A 60 -18.25 -11.84 4.25
C GLY A 60 -17.47 -12.47 5.40
N PRO A 61 -17.83 -13.70 5.85
CA PRO A 61 -17.19 -14.38 6.98
C PRO A 61 -15.75 -14.84 6.69
N ASN A 62 -15.35 -14.91 5.42
CA ASN A 62 -13.96 -15.12 4.97
C ASN A 62 -13.74 -14.33 3.67
N PRO A 63 -13.56 -13.00 3.74
CA PRO A 63 -13.46 -12.18 2.54
C PRO A 63 -12.08 -12.25 1.88
N CYS A 64 -11.07 -12.55 2.68
CA CYS A 64 -9.72 -12.86 2.27
C CYS A 64 -9.50 -14.33 2.58
N ASP A 65 -9.43 -15.18 1.55
CA ASP A 65 -8.93 -16.56 1.69
C ASP A 65 -7.41 -16.53 1.91
N CYS A 66 -6.99 -15.97 3.04
CA CYS A 66 -5.60 -15.84 3.48
C CYS A 66 -5.23 -16.89 4.53
#